data_AF-A0AB74E274-F1
#
_entry.id   AF-A0AB74E274-F1
#
_cell.length_a   1.000
_cell.length_b   1.000
_cell.length_c   1.000
_cell.angle_alpha   90.00
_cell.angle_beta   90.00
_cell.angle_gamma   90.00
#
_symmetry.space_group_name_H-M   'P 1'
#
loop_
_entity.id
_entity.type
_entity.pdbx_description
1 polymer ?
#
loop_
_entity_poly.entity_id
_entity_poly.type
_entity_poly.pdbx_seq_one_letter_code
_entity_poly.pdbx_strand_id
1 'polypeptide(L)'
;MSDKSKRTFNRWTSSEEDLLKKLYEKNITLNDIADFFPKRTNKQVRAKYDYMFKTKKKHVKPSKRWSEEEEQILKDNYDIEWPELMKLLPRRSRTSIKKKLFQLDLHRPTRKITEEVEERIIELAKTHATSDIVKLTNLSNKSVYNVLNKYNVNAVNKNQWIATYVDIEDVKYLSVTFTLNKNG
;
A
#
# COMPACT_ATOMS: atom_id res chain seq x y z
N MET A 1 43.91 -3.58 -13.31
CA MET A 1 43.22 -2.50 -14.06
C MET A 1 41.75 -2.87 -14.16
N SER A 2 40.88 -2.17 -13.45
CA SER A 2 39.43 -2.41 -13.46
C SER A 2 38.84 -1.70 -14.67
N ASP A 3 38.47 -2.48 -15.69
CA ASP A 3 37.79 -1.99 -16.88
C ASP A 3 36.37 -1.51 -16.49
N LYS A 4 36.25 -0.21 -16.29
CA LYS A 4 34.97 0.50 -16.10
C LYS A 4 34.30 0.60 -17.47
N SER A 5 33.82 -0.52 -18.01
CA SER A 5 33.00 -0.51 -19.21
C SER A 5 31.69 0.24 -18.90
N LYS A 6 31.43 1.26 -19.70
CA LYS A 6 30.33 2.23 -19.53
C LYS A 6 29.00 1.47 -19.47
N ARG A 7 28.17 1.77 -18.46
CA ARG A 7 26.85 1.17 -18.22
C ARG A 7 25.94 1.26 -19.46
N THR A 8 25.89 0.19 -20.26
CA THR A 8 24.94 0.01 -21.39
C THR A 8 23.59 -0.59 -20.96
N PHE A 9 23.39 -0.78 -19.65
CA PHE A 9 22.37 -1.67 -19.05
C PHE A 9 20.88 -1.33 -19.25
N ASN A 10 20.49 -0.33 -20.03
CA ASN A 10 19.11 0.19 -19.98
C ASN A 10 18.31 0.23 -21.29
N ARG A 11 18.88 -0.10 -22.46
CA ARG A 11 18.11 -0.10 -23.71
C ARG A 11 17.73 -1.52 -24.11
N TRP A 12 16.46 -1.76 -24.44
CA TRP A 12 16.01 -3.00 -25.07
C TRP A 12 16.50 -3.02 -26.52
N THR A 13 17.08 -4.12 -26.94
CA THR A 13 17.49 -4.31 -28.34
C THR A 13 16.29 -4.79 -29.17
N SER A 14 16.30 -4.53 -30.47
CA SER A 14 15.23 -4.99 -31.38
C SER A 14 15.06 -6.51 -31.30
N SER A 15 16.15 -7.27 -31.19
CA SER A 15 16.10 -8.72 -31.06
C SER A 15 15.43 -9.18 -29.75
N GLU A 16 15.65 -8.47 -28.64
CA GLU A 16 14.96 -8.78 -27.37
C GLU A 16 13.46 -8.47 -27.46
N GLU A 17 13.07 -7.39 -28.16
CA GLU A 17 11.68 -7.03 -28.40
C GLU A 17 10.95 -8.03 -29.32
N ASP A 18 11.63 -8.49 -30.38
CA ASP A 18 11.11 -9.50 -31.30
C ASP A 18 10.92 -10.86 -30.60
N LEU A 19 11.89 -11.26 -29.76
CA LEU A 19 11.75 -12.45 -28.94
C LEU A 19 10.56 -12.33 -28.00
N LEU A 20 10.42 -11.18 -27.32
CA LEU A 20 9.30 -10.94 -26.40
C LEU A 20 7.95 -10.99 -27.12
N LYS A 21 7.87 -10.49 -28.36
CA LYS A 21 6.68 -10.56 -29.21
C LYS A 21 6.33 -12.00 -29.61
N LYS A 22 7.32 -12.81 -30.01
CA LYS A 22 7.11 -14.23 -30.31
C LYS A 22 6.63 -15.02 -29.09
N LEU A 23 7.19 -14.73 -27.91
CA LEU A 23 6.78 -15.38 -26.66
C LEU A 23 5.35 -14.98 -26.25
N TYR A 24 4.98 -13.71 -26.49
CA TYR A 24 3.62 -13.21 -26.31
C TYR A 24 2.62 -13.92 -27.25
N GLU A 25 2.94 -14.04 -28.53
CA GLU A 25 2.10 -14.74 -29.52
C GLU A 25 1.90 -16.22 -29.19
N LYS A 26 2.86 -16.84 -28.50
CA LYS A 26 2.77 -18.23 -28.02
C LYS A 26 1.99 -18.40 -26.71
N ASN A 27 1.41 -17.35 -26.15
CA ASN A 27 0.65 -17.36 -24.88
C ASN A 27 1.43 -17.95 -23.68
N ILE A 28 2.76 -17.76 -23.66
CA ILE A 28 3.60 -18.21 -22.55
C ILE A 28 3.37 -17.32 -21.32
N THR A 29 3.41 -17.91 -20.12
CA THR A 29 3.21 -17.12 -18.89
C THR A 29 4.39 -16.19 -18.64
N LEU A 30 4.12 -15.00 -18.06
CA LEU A 30 5.14 -13.98 -17.88
C LEU A 30 6.34 -14.41 -17.01
N ASN A 31 6.11 -15.35 -16.08
CA ASN A 31 7.18 -15.90 -15.26
C ASN A 31 8.14 -16.72 -16.12
N ASP A 32 7.61 -17.58 -16.99
CA ASP A 32 8.42 -18.41 -17.89
C ASP A 32 9.10 -17.56 -18.97
N ILE A 33 8.47 -16.47 -19.42
CA ILE A 33 9.07 -15.51 -20.37
C ILE A 33 10.39 -14.95 -19.81
N ALA A 34 10.49 -14.72 -18.51
CA ALA A 34 11.68 -14.12 -17.92
C ALA A 34 12.92 -15.02 -18.00
N ASP A 35 12.75 -16.34 -18.02
CA ASP A 35 13.84 -17.31 -18.14
C ASP A 35 14.56 -17.22 -19.50
N PHE A 36 13.88 -16.69 -20.53
CA PHE A 36 14.46 -16.47 -21.86
C PHE A 36 15.35 -15.21 -21.93
N PHE A 37 15.43 -14.40 -20.88
CA PHE A 37 16.22 -13.17 -20.84
C PHE A 37 17.27 -13.19 -19.72
N PRO A 38 18.39 -13.92 -19.87
CA PRO A 38 19.40 -14.09 -18.81
C PRO A 38 20.11 -12.79 -18.40
N LYS A 39 20.07 -11.76 -19.26
CA LYS A 39 20.63 -10.43 -18.97
C LYS A 39 19.62 -9.46 -18.36
N ARG A 40 18.39 -9.90 -18.07
CA ARG A 40 17.30 -9.08 -17.53
C ARG A 40 16.75 -9.72 -16.27
N THR A 41 16.35 -8.87 -15.32
CA THR A 41 15.57 -9.30 -14.16
C THR A 41 14.11 -9.49 -14.55
N ASN A 42 13.41 -10.37 -13.84
CA ASN A 42 11.95 -10.55 -13.91
C ASN A 42 11.17 -9.22 -13.96
N LYS A 43 11.59 -8.24 -13.14
CA LYS A 43 10.99 -6.91 -13.08
C LYS A 43 11.16 -6.13 -14.39
N GLN A 44 12.33 -6.21 -15.03
CA GLN A 44 12.60 -5.54 -16.30
C GLN A 44 11.79 -6.14 -17.45
N VAL A 45 11.71 -7.48 -17.52
CA VAL A 45 10.92 -8.20 -18.53
C VAL A 45 9.43 -7.85 -18.37
N ARG A 46 8.91 -7.90 -17.14
CA ARG A 46 7.53 -7.49 -16.84
C ARG A 46 7.22 -6.05 -17.24
N ALA A 47 8.11 -5.11 -16.93
CA ALA A 47 7.92 -3.71 -17.30
C ALA A 47 7.86 -3.52 -18.82
N LYS A 48 8.69 -4.26 -19.58
CA LYS A 48 8.69 -4.19 -21.04
C LYS A 48 7.46 -4.87 -21.64
N TYR A 49 7.09 -6.04 -21.13
CA TYR A 49 5.87 -6.75 -21.52
C TYR A 49 4.64 -5.87 -21.32
N ASP A 50 4.51 -5.23 -20.15
CA ASP A 50 3.44 -4.30 -19.84
C ASP A 50 3.44 -3.08 -20.77
N TYR A 51 4.63 -2.58 -21.15
CA TYR A 51 4.75 -1.48 -22.11
C TYR A 51 4.31 -1.86 -23.54
N MET A 52 4.64 -3.08 -24.00
CA MET A 52 4.39 -3.52 -25.38
C MET A 52 2.97 -4.06 -25.59
N PHE A 53 2.42 -4.81 -24.63
CA PHE A 53 1.20 -5.60 -24.85
C PHE A 53 0.03 -5.18 -23.97
N LYS A 54 0.25 -4.59 -22.79
CA LYS A 54 -0.88 -4.05 -22.02
C LYS A 54 -1.30 -2.72 -22.63
N THR A 55 -2.56 -2.63 -23.02
CA THR A 55 -3.17 -1.35 -23.34
C THR A 55 -3.01 -0.46 -22.11
N LYS A 56 -2.36 0.70 -22.28
CA LYS A 56 -2.39 1.73 -21.24
C LYS A 56 -3.86 1.98 -20.95
N LYS A 57 -4.34 1.64 -19.74
CA LYS A 57 -5.65 2.09 -19.28
C LYS A 57 -5.67 3.58 -19.62
N LYS A 58 -6.59 4.01 -20.50
CA LYS A 58 -6.72 5.43 -20.84
C LYS A 58 -6.96 6.11 -19.50
N HIS A 59 -5.93 6.78 -18.98
CA HIS A 59 -6.12 7.69 -17.88
C HIS A 59 -7.06 8.74 -18.46
N VAL A 60 -8.35 8.66 -18.08
CA VAL A 60 -9.29 9.73 -18.33
C VAL A 60 -8.63 10.94 -17.70
N LYS A 61 -8.13 11.85 -18.55
CA LYS A 61 -7.40 13.01 -18.07
C LYS A 61 -8.34 13.75 -17.14
N PRO A 62 -7.98 13.98 -15.87
CA PRO A 62 -8.82 14.75 -14.97
C PRO A 62 -9.07 16.11 -15.62
N SER A 63 -10.32 16.55 -15.62
CA SER A 63 -10.69 17.86 -16.17
C SER A 63 -9.87 18.94 -15.45
N LYS A 64 -9.17 19.79 -16.21
CA LYS A 64 -8.37 20.88 -15.63
C LYS A 64 -9.24 21.95 -14.96
N ARG A 65 -10.50 22.12 -15.39
CA ARG A 65 -11.41 23.18 -14.92
C ARG A 65 -12.57 22.56 -14.17
N TRP A 66 -12.90 23.11 -12.99
CA TRP A 66 -14.12 22.78 -12.26
C TRP A 66 -15.32 23.40 -12.98
N SER A 67 -16.40 22.63 -13.16
CA SER A 67 -17.67 23.17 -13.62
C SER A 67 -18.50 23.65 -12.42
N GLU A 68 -19.46 24.53 -12.65
CA GLU A 68 -20.32 25.05 -11.59
C GLU A 68 -21.11 23.92 -10.91
N GLU A 69 -21.52 22.90 -11.67
CA GLU A 69 -22.20 21.72 -11.13
C GLU A 69 -21.30 20.90 -10.20
N GLU A 70 -20.01 20.73 -10.55
CA GLU A 70 -19.06 20.04 -9.69
C GLU A 70 -18.77 20.84 -8.40
N GLU A 71 -18.75 22.17 -8.48
CA GLU A 71 -18.60 23.04 -7.31
C GLU A 71 -19.84 23.01 -6.42
N GLN A 72 -21.02 22.98 -7.01
CA GLN A 72 -22.28 22.85 -6.28
C GLN A 72 -22.37 21.49 -5.57
N ILE A 73 -22.05 20.39 -6.26
CA ILE A 73 -21.95 19.06 -5.66
C ILE A 73 -20.98 19.07 -4.46
N LEU A 74 -19.84 19.76 -4.57
CA LEU A 74 -18.92 19.90 -3.45
C LEU A 74 -19.52 20.68 -2.28
N LYS A 75 -20.17 21.82 -2.54
CA LYS A 75 -20.80 22.65 -1.48
C LYS A 75 -21.88 21.88 -0.74
N ASP A 76 -22.64 21.06 -1.44
CA ASP A 76 -23.77 20.32 -0.86
C ASP A 76 -23.35 19.01 -0.18
N ASN A 77 -22.16 18.48 -0.50
CA ASN A 77 -21.72 17.15 -0.06
C ASN A 77 -20.25 17.15 0.46
N TYR A 78 -19.76 18.26 1.01
CA TYR A 78 -18.38 18.28 1.51
C TYR A 78 -18.18 17.52 2.83
N ASP A 79 -19.25 17.15 3.51
CA ASP A 79 -19.27 16.50 4.82
C ASP A 79 -19.39 14.97 4.76
N ILE A 80 -19.90 14.42 3.64
CA ILE A 80 -20.06 12.96 3.46
C ILE A 80 -18.73 12.19 3.39
N GLU A 81 -18.81 10.86 3.51
CA GLU A 81 -17.67 9.97 3.45
C GLU A 81 -16.99 9.97 2.07
N TRP A 82 -15.66 9.85 2.08
CA TRP A 82 -14.85 9.98 0.86
C TRP A 82 -15.23 9.04 -0.29
N PRO A 83 -15.53 7.75 -0.06
CA PRO A 83 -15.92 6.86 -1.14
C PRO A 83 -17.20 7.30 -1.85
N GLU A 84 -18.16 7.86 -1.11
CA GLU A 84 -19.44 8.33 -1.66
C GLU A 84 -19.24 9.60 -2.47
N LEU A 85 -18.49 10.57 -1.93
CA LEU A 85 -18.14 11.76 -2.70
C LEU A 85 -17.37 11.46 -3.98
N MET A 86 -16.46 10.49 -3.94
CA MET A 86 -15.71 10.10 -5.13
C MET A 86 -16.61 9.44 -6.19
N LYS A 87 -17.76 8.87 -5.81
CA LYS A 87 -18.78 8.40 -6.77
C LYS A 87 -19.53 9.57 -7.41
N LEU A 88 -19.79 10.65 -6.66
CA LEU A 88 -20.42 11.87 -7.17
C LEU A 88 -19.50 12.65 -8.12
N LEU A 89 -18.18 12.58 -7.89
CA LEU A 89 -17.16 13.28 -8.69
C LEU A 89 -16.18 12.29 -9.36
N PRO A 90 -16.64 11.41 -10.28
CA PRO A 90 -15.84 10.30 -10.82
C PRO A 90 -14.67 10.76 -11.69
N ARG A 91 -14.70 12.00 -12.19
CA ARG A 91 -13.64 12.63 -12.98
C ARG A 91 -12.60 13.36 -12.13
N ARG A 92 -12.75 13.37 -10.80
CA ARG A 92 -11.88 14.08 -9.86
C ARG A 92 -11.10 13.10 -8.99
N SER A 93 -9.81 13.34 -8.85
CA SER A 93 -9.02 12.63 -7.84
C SER A 93 -9.32 13.19 -6.46
N ARG A 94 -9.15 12.36 -5.42
CA ARG A 94 -9.20 12.79 -4.02
C ARG A 94 -8.34 14.03 -3.73
N THR A 95 -7.15 14.09 -4.35
CA THR A 95 -6.24 15.23 -4.22
C THR A 95 -6.77 16.50 -4.88
N SER A 96 -7.43 16.39 -6.04
CA SER A 96 -8.08 17.52 -6.71
C SER A 96 -9.24 18.07 -5.87
N ILE A 97 -10.05 17.17 -5.30
CA ILE A 97 -11.18 17.54 -4.43
C ILE A 97 -10.68 18.30 -3.20
N LYS A 98 -9.66 17.79 -2.50
CA LYS A 98 -9.06 18.48 -1.34
C LYS A 98 -8.58 19.90 -1.67
N LYS A 99 -7.90 20.07 -2.81
CA LYS A 99 -7.44 21.39 -3.25
C LYS A 99 -8.60 22.35 -3.50
N LYS A 100 -9.67 21.87 -4.12
CA LYS A 100 -10.84 22.70 -4.40
C LYS A 100 -11.61 23.07 -3.13
N LEU A 101 -11.77 22.14 -2.20
CA LEU A 101 -12.35 22.43 -0.88
C LEU A 101 -11.58 23.54 -0.16
N PHE A 102 -10.24 23.46 -0.16
CA PHE A 102 -9.40 24.53 0.40
C PHE A 102 -9.56 25.87 -0.33
N GLN A 103 -9.70 25.86 -1.66
CA GLN A 103 -9.95 27.09 -2.44
C GLN A 103 -11.33 27.70 -2.19
N LEU A 104 -12.32 26.87 -1.83
CA LEU A 104 -13.68 27.29 -1.51
C LEU A 104 -13.86 27.59 0.00
N ASP A 105 -12.78 27.54 0.79
CA ASP A 105 -12.80 27.66 2.25
C ASP A 105 -13.75 26.67 2.95
N LEU A 106 -13.97 25.50 2.31
CA LEU A 106 -14.80 24.43 2.83
C LEU A 106 -13.94 23.42 3.58
N HIS A 107 -14.06 23.42 4.91
CA HIS A 107 -13.36 22.48 5.77
C HIS A 107 -14.26 21.28 6.07
N ARG A 108 -13.78 20.08 5.72
CA ARG A 108 -14.47 18.85 6.15
C ARG A 108 -14.47 18.75 7.67
N PRO A 109 -15.58 18.32 8.29
CA PRO A 109 -15.60 18.04 9.71
C PRO A 109 -14.55 16.96 10.01
N THR A 110 -13.65 17.26 10.95
CA THR A 110 -12.76 16.23 11.48
C THR A 110 -13.61 15.22 12.22
N ARG A 111 -13.54 13.94 11.83
CA ARG A 111 -14.20 12.86 12.57
C ARG A 111 -13.68 12.89 14.01
N LYS A 112 -14.53 13.30 14.95
CA LYS A 112 -14.21 13.26 16.38
C LYS A 112 -14.16 11.79 16.77
N ILE A 113 -13.08 11.40 17.43
CA ILE A 113 -12.98 10.09 18.06
C ILE A 113 -13.73 10.24 19.39
N THR A 114 -14.84 9.52 19.54
CA THR A 114 -15.60 9.47 20.79
C THR A 114 -14.92 8.54 21.79
N GLU A 115 -15.21 8.70 23.07
CA GLU A 115 -14.68 7.83 24.14
C GLU A 115 -14.98 6.35 23.87
N GLU A 116 -16.19 6.02 23.41
CA GLU A 116 -16.58 4.66 23.00
C GLU A 116 -15.65 4.07 21.91
N VAL A 117 -15.24 4.89 20.95
CA VAL A 117 -14.31 4.46 19.89
C VAL A 117 -12.89 4.29 20.45
N GLU A 118 -12.48 5.12 21.40
CA GLU A 118 -11.20 4.97 22.09
C GLU A 118 -11.15 3.67 22.90
N GLU A 119 -12.19 3.38 23.69
CA GLU A 119 -12.32 2.13 24.44
C GLU A 119 -12.27 0.91 23.52
N ARG A 120 -13.00 0.95 22.40
CA ARG A 120 -12.96 -0.11 21.39
C ARG A 120 -11.55 -0.31 20.81
N ILE A 121 -10.79 0.77 20.58
CA ILE A 121 -9.39 0.67 20.11
C ILE A 121 -8.51 0.00 21.16
N ILE A 122 -8.66 0.37 22.44
CA ILE A 122 -7.88 -0.18 23.55
C ILE A 122 -8.18 -1.68 23.70
N GLU A 123 -9.44 -2.08 23.63
CA GLU A 123 -9.82 -3.49 23.73
C GLU A 123 -9.25 -4.32 22.59
N LEU A 124 -9.36 -3.83 21.34
CA LEU A 124 -8.79 -4.51 20.17
C LEU A 124 -7.26 -4.57 20.21
N ALA A 125 -6.59 -3.63 20.88
CA ALA A 125 -5.13 -3.61 20.99
C ALA A 125 -4.56 -4.78 21.81
N LYS A 126 -5.37 -5.39 22.67
CA LYS A 126 -4.98 -6.56 23.47
C LYS A 126 -4.80 -7.82 22.61
N THR A 127 -5.54 -7.93 21.50
CA THR A 127 -5.61 -9.14 20.68
C THR A 127 -5.10 -8.95 19.26
N HIS A 128 -5.09 -7.71 18.75
CA HIS A 128 -4.80 -7.42 17.36
C HIS A 128 -3.66 -6.41 17.20
N ALA A 129 -2.93 -6.55 16.09
CA ALA A 129 -1.96 -5.54 15.68
C ALA A 129 -2.64 -4.28 15.15
N THR A 130 -1.93 -3.15 15.24
CA THR A 130 -2.42 -1.84 14.79
C THR A 130 -2.98 -1.87 13.36
N SER A 131 -2.35 -2.65 12.46
CA SER A 131 -2.81 -2.79 11.08
C SER A 131 -4.21 -3.40 10.94
N ASP A 132 -4.59 -4.28 11.87
CA ASP A 132 -5.91 -4.92 11.83
C ASP A 132 -6.94 -4.07 12.56
N ILE A 133 -6.56 -3.41 13.66
CA ILE A 133 -7.40 -2.42 14.34
C ILE A 133 -7.84 -1.33 13.36
N VAL A 134 -6.91 -0.84 12.52
CA VAL A 134 -7.20 0.13 11.45
C VAL A 134 -8.27 -0.37 10.48
N LYS A 135 -8.21 -1.65 10.08
CA LYS A 135 -9.22 -2.26 9.19
C LYS A 135 -10.57 -2.42 9.89
N LEU A 136 -10.57 -2.88 11.14
CA LEU A 136 -11.77 -3.16 11.93
C LEU A 136 -12.52 -1.89 12.37
N THR A 137 -11.80 -0.80 12.60
CA THR A 137 -12.37 0.49 13.01
C THR A 137 -12.63 1.43 11.83
N ASN A 138 -12.07 1.13 10.65
CA ASN A 138 -12.07 2.01 9.48
C ASN A 138 -11.53 3.42 9.78
N LEU A 139 -10.60 3.52 10.74
CA LEU A 139 -9.95 4.76 11.14
C LEU A 139 -8.60 4.92 10.45
N SER A 140 -8.07 6.15 10.47
CA SER A 140 -6.72 6.37 9.99
C SER A 140 -5.69 5.76 10.95
N ASN A 141 -4.57 5.30 10.41
CA ASN A 141 -3.48 4.73 11.22
C ASN A 141 -3.01 5.74 12.30
N LYS A 142 -2.91 7.03 11.95
CA LYS A 142 -2.58 8.11 12.89
C LYS A 142 -3.60 8.26 14.01
N SER A 143 -4.90 8.14 13.71
CA SER A 143 -5.96 8.21 14.71
C SER A 143 -5.82 7.10 15.75
N VAL A 144 -5.60 5.87 15.30
CA VAL A 144 -5.40 4.71 16.19
C VAL A 144 -4.15 4.89 17.05
N TYR A 145 -3.02 5.28 16.46
CA TYR A 145 -1.79 5.56 17.21
C TYR A 145 -1.96 6.66 18.26
N ASN A 146 -2.65 7.75 17.93
CA ASN A 146 -2.88 8.84 18.89
C ASN A 146 -3.65 8.35 20.12
N VAL A 147 -4.66 7.49 19.94
CA VAL A 147 -5.42 6.90 21.04
C VAL A 147 -4.54 5.96 21.85
N LEU A 148 -3.82 5.05 21.19
CA LEU A 148 -2.92 4.12 21.89
C LEU A 148 -1.86 4.87 22.72
N ASN A 149 -1.27 5.92 22.18
CA ASN A 149 -0.31 6.76 22.89
C ASN A 149 -0.96 7.55 24.04
N LYS A 150 -2.19 8.07 23.86
CA LYS A 150 -2.95 8.77 24.90
C LYS A 150 -3.14 7.90 26.15
N TYR A 151 -3.37 6.60 25.97
CA TYR A 151 -3.56 5.64 27.06
C TYR A 151 -2.32 4.81 27.39
N ASN A 152 -1.17 5.10 26.76
CA ASN A 152 0.08 4.35 26.92
C ASN A 152 -0.06 2.84 26.69
N VAL A 153 -0.85 2.45 25.69
CA VAL A 153 -1.12 1.05 25.32
C VAL A 153 -0.33 0.67 24.07
N ASN A 154 0.37 -0.46 24.12
CA ASN A 154 1.02 -1.05 22.96
C ASN A 154 0.16 -2.17 22.38
N ALA A 155 -0.21 -2.06 21.10
CA ALA A 155 -0.91 -3.13 20.41
C ALA A 155 0.01 -4.34 20.15
N VAL A 156 -0.60 -5.52 19.99
CA VAL A 156 0.14 -6.76 19.70
C VAL A 156 1.01 -6.59 18.46
N ASN A 157 2.30 -6.90 18.57
CA ASN A 157 3.21 -6.86 17.44
C ASN A 157 3.26 -8.23 16.74
N LYS A 158 2.70 -8.30 15.52
CA LYS A 158 2.71 -9.48 14.63
C LYS A 158 4.10 -10.01 14.26
N ASN A 159 5.13 -9.17 14.38
CA ASN A 159 6.50 -9.54 14.05
C ASN A 159 7.35 -9.81 15.30
N GLN A 160 6.75 -9.76 16.48
CA GLN A 160 7.43 -10.05 17.73
C GLN A 160 7.37 -11.55 18.02
N TRP A 161 8.54 -12.13 18.26
CA TRP A 161 8.69 -13.49 18.74
C TRP A 161 8.69 -13.47 20.27
N ILE A 162 7.96 -14.40 20.87
CA ILE A 162 7.91 -14.57 22.32
C ILE A 162 8.46 -15.96 22.64
N ALA A 163 9.42 -16.05 23.56
CA ALA A 163 9.88 -17.32 24.10
C ALA A 163 8.82 -17.82 25.10
N THR A 164 8.19 -18.94 24.80
CA THR A 164 7.12 -19.51 25.64
C THR A 164 7.63 -20.55 26.64
N TYR A 165 8.86 -21.04 26.43
CA TYR A 165 9.51 -22.03 27.29
C TYR A 165 11.01 -21.84 27.19
N VAL A 166 11.70 -21.95 28.34
CA VAL A 166 13.15 -21.93 28.46
C VAL A 166 13.53 -23.10 29.35
N ASP A 167 14.21 -24.08 28.78
CA ASP A 167 14.82 -25.17 29.54
C ASP A 167 16.29 -24.86 29.81
N ILE A 168 16.77 -25.17 31.02
CA ILE A 168 18.17 -25.01 31.40
C ILE A 168 18.65 -26.35 31.93
N GLU A 169 19.26 -27.15 31.05
CA GLU A 169 19.51 -28.56 31.35
C GLU A 169 20.73 -28.85 32.21
N ASP A 170 21.76 -27.99 32.33
CA ASP A 170 22.76 -28.10 33.41
C ASP A 170 23.86 -27.01 33.38
N VAL A 171 24.40 -26.68 34.56
CA VAL A 171 25.38 -25.59 34.80
C VAL A 171 26.76 -25.87 34.16
N LYS A 172 27.01 -27.07 33.63
CA LYS A 172 28.33 -27.47 33.08
C LYS A 172 28.49 -27.23 31.58
N TYR A 173 27.39 -27.19 30.82
CA TYR A 173 27.37 -26.86 29.39
C TYR A 173 26.05 -26.13 29.10
N LEU A 174 26.11 -24.82 28.86
CA LEU A 174 24.90 -24.04 28.52
C LEU A 174 24.40 -24.44 27.12
N SER A 175 23.54 -25.45 27.03
CA SER A 175 22.64 -25.62 25.89
C SER A 175 21.30 -24.99 26.25
N VAL A 176 20.95 -23.90 25.57
CA VAL A 176 19.64 -23.23 25.72
C VAL A 176 18.80 -23.53 24.48
N THR A 177 17.66 -24.19 24.67
CA THR A 177 16.67 -24.44 23.61
C THR A 177 15.53 -23.42 23.73
N PHE A 178 15.27 -22.70 22.64
CA PHE A 178 14.16 -21.73 22.57
C PHE A 178 13.08 -22.23 21.61
N THR A 179 11.86 -22.35 22.10
CA THR A 179 10.67 -22.52 21.24
C THR A 179 10.08 -21.14 20.98
N LEU A 180 10.16 -20.68 19.73
CA LEU A 180 9.67 -19.36 19.32
C LEU A 180 8.32 -19.50 18.61
N ASN A 181 7.32 -18.76 19.07
CA ASN A 181 6.05 -18.62 18.39
C ASN A 181 5.89 -17.19 17.85
N LYS A 182 5.35 -17.08 16.63
CA LYS A 182 5.04 -15.79 16.03
C LYS A 182 3.69 -15.32 16.53
N ASN A 183 3.60 -14.09 17.05
CA ASN A 183 2.32 -13.48 17.36
C ASN A 183 1.47 -13.35 16.08
N GLY A 184 0.26 -13.93 16.12
CA GLY A 184 -0.65 -14.06 14.97
C GLY A 184 -1.02 -12.74 14.30
#